data_AF-A0A845KYB6-F1
#
_entry.id   AF-A0A845KYB6-F1
#
_cell.length_a   1.000
_cell.length_b   1.000
_cell.length_c   1.000
_cell.angle_alpha   90.00
_cell.angle_beta   90.00
_cell.angle_gamma   90.00
#
_symmetry.space_group_name_H-M   'P 1'
#
loop_
_entity.id
_entity.type
_entity.pdbx_description
1 polymer ?
#
loop_
_entity_poly.entity_id
_entity_poly.type
_entity_poly.pdbx_seq_one_letter_code
_entity_poly.pdbx_strand_id
1 'polypeptide(L)'
;MKGPGGVLSFSVPLPVKAGLVSWHVEHFGLMGGSSLPDSFTLDWTLLAVVIAVAVIAGALLFSYLYRAYLRWLAWWRQRAGRIGEQQAAKLLKREGYAVIKAQPPARMVMRVDGAPVNIHVRADYLVQRGGKTYVAEVKTGERAPRPTNGDTRRQLLEYSLIYRADGVLLVDMAAQKIHRVEFEFSQ
;
A
#
# COMPACT_ATOMS: atom_id res chain seq x y z
N MET A 1 -5.89 67.00 39.50
CA MET A 1 -5.38 66.90 40.89
C MET A 1 -4.79 65.50 41.05
N LYS A 2 -3.45 65.41 41.04
CA LYS A 2 -2.58 64.98 42.17
C LYS A 2 -2.77 63.50 42.54
N GLY A 3 -1.74 62.69 42.28
CA GLY A 3 -1.57 61.31 42.78
C GLY A 3 -1.31 61.27 44.31
N PRO A 4 -0.56 60.31 44.88
CA PRO A 4 0.26 59.25 44.26
C PRO A 4 0.26 57.88 45.00
N GLY A 5 1.02 56.91 44.45
CA GLY A 5 2.02 56.15 45.21
C GLY A 5 1.59 54.89 45.98
N GLY A 6 2.32 53.79 45.76
CA GLY A 6 2.27 52.61 46.63
C GLY A 6 2.89 51.35 46.06
N VAL A 7 4.20 51.36 45.80
CA VAL A 7 5.00 50.16 45.53
C VAL A 7 5.20 49.41 46.84
N LEU A 8 4.78 48.14 46.93
CA LEU A 8 5.13 47.27 48.05
C LEU A 8 6.40 46.48 47.72
N SER A 9 7.51 47.05 48.14
CA SER A 9 8.80 46.37 48.33
C SER A 9 8.69 45.42 49.51
N PHE A 10 8.94 44.12 49.28
CA PHE A 10 9.25 43.18 50.35
C PHE A 10 10.76 43.03 50.47
N SER A 11 11.30 43.67 51.50
CA SER A 11 12.61 43.39 52.07
C SER A 11 12.39 42.77 53.44
N VAL A 12 12.93 41.59 53.67
CA VAL A 12 12.89 40.90 54.97
C VAL A 12 14.29 40.32 55.23
N PRO A 13 14.79 40.38 56.48
CA PRO A 13 16.17 40.73 56.78
C PRO A 13 17.08 39.52 56.99
N LEU A 14 18.39 39.76 56.85
CA LEU A 14 19.44 38.91 57.42
C LEU A 14 19.54 39.17 58.93
N PRO A 15 19.80 38.11 59.73
CA PRO A 15 20.61 38.27 60.92
C PRO A 15 21.83 37.32 60.93
N VAL A 16 23.00 37.95 60.88
CA VAL A 16 24.16 37.84 61.81
C VAL A 16 24.60 36.45 62.32
N LYS A 17 25.91 36.21 62.12
CA LYS A 17 26.77 35.13 62.64
C LYS A 17 26.73 34.95 64.18
N ALA A 18 26.82 33.70 64.65
CA ALA A 18 27.92 33.15 65.48
C ALA A 18 27.46 31.93 66.30
N GLY A 19 28.26 30.86 66.30
CA GLY A 19 28.10 29.76 67.26
C GLY A 19 28.67 28.43 66.76
N LEU A 20 29.97 28.22 66.99
CA LEU A 20 30.58 26.88 66.96
C LEU A 20 29.78 25.96 67.90
N VAL A 21 29.32 24.83 67.38
CA VAL A 21 28.97 23.67 68.20
C VAL A 21 29.81 22.52 67.70
N SER A 22 30.90 22.24 68.40
CA SER A 22 31.69 21.03 68.20
C SER A 22 30.96 19.87 68.87
N TRP A 23 30.44 18.94 68.08
CA TRP A 23 30.06 17.63 68.59
C TRP A 23 31.26 16.70 68.43
N HIS A 24 31.86 16.37 69.56
CA HIS A 24 32.80 15.27 69.69
C HIS A 24 31.99 13.98 69.56
N VAL A 25 32.20 13.21 68.50
CA VAL A 25 31.69 11.83 68.41
C VAL A 25 32.90 10.92 68.49
N GLU A 26 32.98 10.22 69.62
CA GLU A 26 34.01 9.24 69.93
C GLU A 26 34.00 8.10 68.90
N HIS A 27 35.21 7.69 68.49
CA HIS A 27 35.42 6.42 67.81
C HIS A 27 35.19 5.28 68.82
N PHE A 28 34.08 4.55 68.68
CA PHE A 28 33.93 3.22 69.23
C PHE A 28 33.62 2.25 68.09
N GLY A 29 34.62 1.46 67.70
CA GLY A 29 34.42 0.30 66.84
C GLY A 29 33.91 -0.87 67.68
N LEU A 30 32.90 -1.60 67.17
CA LEU A 30 33.02 -3.00 66.77
C LEU A 30 31.64 -3.58 66.36
N MET A 31 31.66 -4.21 65.19
CA MET A 31 30.84 -5.35 64.76
C MET A 31 29.32 -5.23 64.66
N GLY A 32 28.83 -5.37 63.43
CA GLY A 32 27.67 -6.21 63.14
C GLY A 32 26.57 -5.55 62.31
N GLY A 33 26.27 -6.16 61.16
CA GLY A 33 24.91 -6.20 60.65
C GLY A 33 24.62 -5.40 59.39
N SER A 34 24.51 -6.15 58.28
CA SER A 34 23.90 -5.79 57.00
C SER A 34 24.50 -4.60 56.25
N SER A 35 25.52 -4.91 55.42
CA SER A 35 25.60 -4.29 54.10
C SER A 35 24.26 -4.55 53.41
N LEU A 36 23.39 -3.54 53.36
CA LEU A 36 22.30 -3.52 52.39
C LEU A 36 22.94 -3.84 51.03
N PRO A 37 22.45 -4.84 50.27
CA PRO A 37 23.03 -5.14 48.97
C PRO A 37 23.03 -3.84 48.19
N ASP A 38 24.22 -3.42 47.72
CA ASP A 38 24.41 -2.23 46.89
C ASP A 38 23.26 -2.24 45.89
N SER A 39 22.39 -1.25 46.05
CA SER A 39 21.14 -1.14 45.33
C SER A 39 21.40 -1.43 43.87
N PHE A 40 20.57 -2.27 43.25
CA PHE A 40 20.59 -2.57 41.82
C PHE A 40 20.82 -1.28 41.02
N THR A 41 22.07 -0.95 40.74
CA THR A 41 22.44 0.20 39.93
C THR A 41 22.15 -0.27 38.53
N LEU A 42 20.95 0.05 38.07
CA LEU A 42 20.53 -0.27 36.72
C LEU A 42 21.55 0.37 35.79
N ASP A 43 22.41 -0.47 35.21
CA ASP A 43 23.44 -0.02 34.30
C ASP A 43 22.74 0.61 33.09
N TRP A 44 22.76 1.94 33.03
CA TRP A 44 22.10 2.70 31.99
C TRP A 44 22.61 2.32 30.60
N THR A 45 23.84 1.81 30.49
CA THR A 45 24.38 1.30 29.23
C THR A 45 23.71 0.00 28.81
N LEU A 46 23.53 -0.95 29.75
CA LEU A 46 22.79 -2.19 29.51
C LEU A 46 21.33 -1.90 29.13
N LEU A 47 20.68 -0.96 29.84
CA LEU A 47 19.32 -0.54 29.50
C LEU A 47 19.23 0.05 28.09
N ALA A 48 20.16 0.94 27.72
CA ALA A 48 20.21 1.53 26.39
C ALA A 48 20.42 0.47 25.29
N VAL A 49 21.28 -0.53 25.53
CA VAL A 49 21.49 -1.65 24.61
C VAL A 49 20.22 -2.48 24.45
N VAL A 50 19.54 -2.82 25.55
CA VAL A 50 18.28 -3.59 25.51
C VAL A 50 17.21 -2.84 24.72
N ILE A 51 17.08 -1.53 24.93
CA ILE A 51 16.14 -0.69 24.18
C ILE A 51 16.50 -0.65 22.69
N ALA A 52 17.77 -0.46 22.36
CA ALA A 52 18.22 -0.44 20.97
C ALA A 52 17.94 -1.77 20.24
N VAL A 53 18.22 -2.89 20.90
CA VAL A 53 17.91 -4.23 20.37
C VAL A 53 16.40 -4.42 20.20
N ALA A 54 15.59 -4.00 21.17
CA ALA A 54 14.14 -4.08 21.09
C ALA A 54 13.57 -3.24 19.94
N VAL A 55 14.09 -2.04 19.71
CA VAL A 55 13.71 -1.17 18.58
C VAL A 55 14.06 -1.82 17.25
N ILE A 56 15.28 -2.35 17.11
CA ILE A 56 15.71 -3.03 15.88
C ILE A 56 14.84 -4.27 15.63
N ALA A 57 14.65 -5.12 16.65
CA ALA A 57 13.81 -6.31 16.55
C ALA A 57 12.36 -5.95 16.19
N GLY A 58 11.80 -4.91 16.81
CA GLY A 58 10.48 -4.39 16.51
C GLY A 58 10.36 -3.87 15.07
N ALA A 59 11.35 -3.12 14.58
CA ALA A 59 11.37 -2.63 13.20
C ALA A 59 11.46 -3.79 12.19
N LEU A 60 12.29 -4.80 12.46
CA LEU A 60 12.39 -6.00 11.62
C LEU A 60 11.08 -6.78 11.61
N LEU A 61 10.49 -7.03 12.78
CA LEU A 61 9.20 -7.72 12.91
C LEU A 61 8.09 -6.95 12.18
N PHE A 62 8.00 -5.64 12.40
CA PHE A 62 7.04 -4.78 11.72
C PHE A 62 7.22 -4.86 10.19
N SER A 63 8.46 -4.75 9.69
CA SER A 63 8.72 -4.83 8.26
C SER A 63 8.32 -6.19 7.66
N TYR A 64 8.56 -7.28 8.40
CA TYR A 64 8.17 -8.63 8.00
C TYR A 64 6.64 -8.76 7.93
N LEU A 65 5.92 -8.35 8.99
CA LEU A 65 4.46 -8.40 9.05
C LEU A 65 3.82 -7.50 8.00
N TYR A 66 4.35 -6.29 7.79
CA TYR A 66 3.86 -5.36 6.78
C TYR A 66 4.02 -5.94 5.37
N ARG A 67 5.17 -6.55 5.06
CA ARG A 67 5.38 -7.25 3.77
C ARG A 67 4.44 -8.46 3.61
N ALA A 68 4.21 -9.23 4.67
CA ALA A 68 3.26 -10.33 4.66
C ALA A 68 1.82 -9.84 4.39
N TYR A 69 1.41 -8.74 5.04
CA TYR A 69 0.12 -8.10 4.81
C TYR A 69 -0.06 -7.63 3.37
N LEU A 70 0.94 -6.94 2.80
CA LEU A 70 0.88 -6.50 1.40
C LEU A 70 0.81 -7.69 0.42
N ARG A 71 1.56 -8.77 0.68
CA ARG A 71 1.51 -10.01 -0.10
C ARG A 71 0.13 -10.67 -0.01
N TRP A 72 -0.44 -10.74 1.19
CA TRP A 72 -1.78 -11.26 1.42
C TRP A 72 -2.84 -10.44 0.67
N LEU A 73 -2.77 -9.11 0.73
CA LEU A 73 -3.67 -8.23 -0.01
C LEU A 73 -3.52 -8.36 -1.52
N ALA A 74 -2.30 -8.56 -2.02
CA ALA A 74 -2.05 -8.86 -3.44
C ALA A 74 -2.62 -10.22 -3.84
N TRP A 75 -2.45 -11.24 -3.00
CA TRP A 75 -3.00 -12.58 -3.22
C TRP A 75 -4.53 -12.56 -3.29
N TRP A 76 -5.21 -11.84 -2.39
CA TRP A 76 -6.66 -11.66 -2.44
C TRP A 76 -7.13 -10.99 -3.72
N ARG A 77 -6.43 -9.93 -4.16
CA ARG A 77 -6.74 -9.26 -5.43
C ARG A 77 -6.57 -10.19 -6.63
N GLN A 78 -5.51 -10.98 -6.67
CA GLN A 78 -5.32 -11.99 -7.71
C GLN A 78 -6.39 -13.07 -7.67
N ARG A 79 -6.81 -13.52 -6.48
CA ARG A 79 -7.87 -14.52 -6.33
C ARG A 79 -9.21 -14.01 -6.85
N ALA A 80 -9.58 -12.78 -6.50
CA ALA A 80 -10.78 -12.13 -7.01
C ALA A 80 -10.72 -11.96 -8.54
N GLY A 81 -9.57 -11.54 -9.09
CA GLY A 81 -9.34 -11.45 -10.53
C GLY A 81 -9.55 -12.79 -11.25
N ARG A 82 -8.97 -13.89 -10.73
CA ARG A 82 -9.15 -15.24 -11.30
C ARG A 82 -10.60 -15.72 -11.26
N ILE A 83 -11.34 -15.38 -10.21
CA ILE A 83 -12.79 -15.71 -10.13
C ILE A 83 -13.55 -14.93 -11.20
N GLY A 84 -13.28 -13.64 -11.36
CA GLY A 84 -13.85 -12.80 -12.41
C GLY A 84 -13.54 -13.33 -13.81
N GLU A 85 -12.28 -13.71 -14.07
CA GLU A 85 -11.84 -14.33 -15.33
C GLU A 85 -12.60 -15.63 -15.61
N GLN A 86 -12.73 -16.53 -14.62
CA GLN A 86 -13.48 -17.79 -14.77
C GLN A 86 -14.97 -17.55 -15.05
N GLN A 87 -15.58 -16.59 -14.37
CA GLN A 87 -16.97 -16.22 -14.61
C GLN A 87 -17.16 -15.63 -16.01
N ALA A 88 -16.21 -14.81 -16.49
CA ALA A 88 -16.25 -14.25 -17.83
C ALA A 88 -16.14 -15.33 -18.91
N ALA A 89 -15.23 -16.30 -18.73
CA ALA A 89 -15.12 -17.44 -19.63
C ALA A 89 -16.42 -18.29 -19.65
N LYS A 90 -17.11 -18.43 -18.52
CA LYS A 90 -18.42 -19.10 -18.46
C LYS A 90 -19.50 -18.31 -19.19
N LEU A 91 -19.56 -16.98 -19.01
CA LEU A 91 -20.49 -16.11 -19.73
C LEU A 91 -20.27 -16.21 -21.24
N LEU A 92 -19.03 -16.08 -21.71
CA LEU A 92 -18.67 -16.25 -23.12
C LEU A 92 -19.16 -17.60 -23.68
N LYS A 93 -18.90 -18.70 -22.97
CA LYS A 93 -19.37 -20.03 -23.38
C LYS A 93 -20.89 -20.14 -23.43
N ARG A 94 -21.60 -19.60 -22.43
CA ARG A 94 -23.07 -19.58 -22.38
C ARG A 94 -23.66 -18.82 -23.57
N GLU A 95 -23.02 -17.73 -23.98
CA GLU A 95 -23.40 -16.92 -25.14
C GLU A 95 -22.91 -17.51 -26.48
N GLY A 96 -22.38 -18.74 -26.49
CA GLY A 96 -21.99 -19.47 -27.70
C GLY A 96 -20.59 -19.18 -28.23
N TYR A 97 -19.73 -18.52 -27.45
CA TYR A 97 -18.32 -18.29 -27.80
C TYR A 97 -17.42 -19.41 -27.28
N ALA A 98 -16.59 -19.98 -28.15
CA ALA A 98 -15.50 -20.87 -27.78
C ALA A 98 -14.25 -20.05 -27.44
N VAL A 99 -13.68 -20.24 -26.25
CA VAL A 99 -12.42 -19.59 -25.87
C VAL A 99 -11.25 -20.30 -26.56
N ILE A 100 -10.58 -19.61 -27.48
CA ILE A 100 -9.38 -20.11 -28.17
C ILE A 100 -8.18 -19.95 -27.24
N LYS A 101 -8.01 -18.76 -26.66
CA LYS A 101 -6.84 -18.43 -25.83
C LYS A 101 -7.20 -17.40 -24.76
N ALA A 102 -6.78 -17.66 -23.52
CA ALA A 102 -6.78 -16.67 -22.45
C ALA A 102 -5.48 -15.86 -22.51
N GLN A 103 -5.58 -14.56 -22.24
CA GLN A 103 -4.46 -13.62 -22.23
C GLN A 103 -3.55 -13.70 -23.47
N PRO A 104 -4.10 -13.71 -24.71
CA PRO A 104 -3.30 -13.82 -25.92
C PRO A 104 -2.31 -12.66 -26.03
N PRO A 105 -0.99 -12.90 -26.09
CA PRO A 105 -0.03 -11.83 -26.30
C PRO A 105 -0.12 -11.32 -27.74
N ALA A 106 0.02 -10.01 -27.91
CA ALA A 106 0.22 -9.36 -29.19
C ALA A 106 1.32 -8.29 -29.08
N ARG A 107 1.87 -7.89 -30.22
CA ARG A 107 2.96 -6.92 -30.30
C ARG A 107 2.70 -5.95 -31.43
N MET A 108 3.06 -4.69 -31.22
CA MET A 108 3.19 -3.70 -32.28
C MET A 108 4.50 -2.94 -32.14
N VAL A 109 4.99 -2.39 -33.25
CA VAL A 109 6.17 -1.52 -33.26
C VAL A 109 5.70 -0.12 -33.60
N MET A 110 5.82 0.78 -32.63
CA MET A 110 5.62 2.22 -32.83
C MET A 110 6.98 2.83 -33.19
N ARG A 111 7.02 3.80 -34.11
CA ARG A 111 8.25 4.56 -34.36
C ARG A 111 8.12 5.95 -33.75
N VAL A 112 9.07 6.33 -32.90
CA VAL A 112 9.19 7.67 -32.30
C VAL A 112 10.45 8.29 -32.86
N ASP A 113 10.31 9.38 -33.62
CA ASP A 113 11.42 10.04 -34.31
C ASP A 113 12.27 9.08 -35.15
N GLY A 114 11.60 8.12 -35.81
CA GLY A 114 12.23 7.07 -36.62
C GLY A 114 12.73 5.85 -35.83
N ALA A 115 12.88 5.94 -34.50
CA ALA A 115 13.36 4.84 -33.65
C ALA A 115 12.23 3.85 -33.32
N PRO A 116 12.43 2.53 -33.51
CA PRO A 116 11.41 1.53 -33.19
C PRO A 116 11.25 1.32 -31.67
N VAL A 117 10.00 1.29 -31.22
CA VAL A 117 9.58 1.03 -29.85
C VAL A 117 8.59 -0.14 -29.86
N ASN A 118 8.97 -1.25 -29.22
CA ASN A 118 8.13 -2.43 -29.13
C ASN A 118 7.09 -2.27 -28.02
N ILE A 119 5.81 -2.35 -28.38
CA ILE A 119 4.69 -2.31 -27.45
C ILE A 119 4.09 -3.71 -27.36
N HIS A 120 3.94 -4.20 -26.13
CA HIS A 120 3.27 -5.46 -25.84
C HIS A 120 1.83 -5.18 -25.42
N VAL A 121 0.90 -5.89 -26.04
CA VAL A 121 -0.54 -5.77 -25.76
C VAL A 121 -1.07 -7.15 -25.39
N ARG A 122 -2.02 -7.18 -24.45
CA ARG A 122 -2.66 -8.40 -23.97
C ARG A 122 -4.12 -8.10 -23.68
N ALA A 123 -5.01 -8.66 -24.50
CA ALA A 123 -6.44 -8.74 -24.21
C ALA A 123 -6.73 -9.89 -23.24
N ASP A 124 -7.93 -9.95 -22.67
CA ASP A 124 -8.30 -11.02 -21.75
C ASP A 124 -8.55 -12.35 -22.46
N TYR A 125 -9.23 -12.32 -23.61
CA TYR A 125 -9.52 -13.53 -24.38
C TYR A 125 -9.49 -13.32 -25.89
N LEU A 126 -9.08 -14.36 -26.61
CA LEU A 126 -9.40 -14.58 -28.01
C LEU A 126 -10.44 -15.69 -28.08
N VAL A 127 -11.56 -15.43 -28.75
CA VAL A 127 -12.71 -16.34 -28.81
C VAL A 127 -13.22 -16.51 -30.24
N GLN A 128 -14.01 -17.56 -30.48
CA GLN A 128 -14.63 -17.85 -31.77
C GLN A 128 -16.13 -18.08 -31.62
N ARG A 129 -16.93 -17.60 -32.58
CA ARG A 129 -18.35 -17.93 -32.70
C ARG A 129 -18.77 -17.85 -34.16
N GLY A 130 -19.42 -18.91 -34.66
CA GLY A 130 -19.92 -18.94 -36.05
C GLY A 130 -18.82 -18.73 -37.09
N GLY A 131 -17.65 -19.35 -36.91
CA GLY A 131 -16.50 -19.21 -37.81
C GLY A 131 -15.70 -17.91 -37.66
N LYS A 132 -16.27 -16.89 -37.00
CA LYS A 132 -15.61 -15.59 -36.77
C LYS A 132 -14.83 -15.58 -35.46
N THR A 133 -13.71 -14.89 -35.46
CA THR A 133 -12.83 -14.66 -34.30
C THR A 133 -13.10 -13.30 -33.68
N TYR A 134 -12.98 -13.21 -32.37
CA TYR A 134 -13.18 -11.97 -31.63
C TYR A 134 -12.15 -11.83 -30.52
N VAL A 135 -11.68 -10.61 -30.30
CA VAL A 135 -10.88 -10.26 -29.12
C VAL A 135 -11.80 -9.68 -28.05
N ALA A 136 -11.71 -10.17 -26.82
CA ALA A 136 -12.58 -9.78 -25.72
C ALA A 136 -11.82 -9.12 -24.56
N GLU A 137 -12.38 -8.02 -24.08
CA GLU A 137 -11.98 -7.28 -22.88
C GLU A 137 -13.06 -7.44 -21.80
N VAL A 138 -12.66 -7.80 -20.59
CA VAL A 138 -13.55 -8.07 -19.46
C VAL A 138 -13.52 -6.91 -18.47
N LYS A 139 -14.69 -6.43 -18.05
CA LYS A 139 -14.82 -5.44 -16.98
C LYS A 139 -15.69 -6.03 -15.86
N THR A 140 -15.12 -6.07 -14.65
CA THR A 140 -15.74 -6.66 -13.44
C THR A 140 -16.23 -5.65 -12.41
N GLY A 141 -16.04 -4.35 -12.65
CA GLY A 141 -16.45 -3.29 -11.73
C GLY A 141 -17.96 -3.06 -11.70
N GLU A 142 -18.46 -2.49 -10.61
CA GLU A 142 -19.90 -2.23 -10.39
C GLU A 142 -20.52 -1.25 -11.39
N ARG A 143 -19.70 -0.39 -12.01
CA ARG A 143 -20.15 0.53 -13.04
C ARG A 143 -20.15 -0.16 -14.39
N ALA A 144 -21.31 -0.17 -15.05
CA ALA A 144 -21.44 -0.61 -16.43
C ALA A 144 -20.36 0.04 -17.30
N PRO A 145 -19.54 -0.74 -18.02
CA PRO A 145 -18.48 -0.21 -18.84
C PRO A 145 -19.11 0.51 -20.03
N ARG A 146 -18.65 1.72 -20.31
CA ARG A 146 -19.13 2.52 -21.43
C ARG A 146 -18.11 2.43 -22.55
N PRO A 147 -18.40 1.75 -23.68
CA PRO A 147 -17.50 1.74 -24.84
C PRO A 147 -17.18 3.15 -25.36
N THR A 148 -18.04 4.13 -25.06
CA THR A 148 -17.89 5.54 -25.43
C THR A 148 -16.99 6.33 -24.49
N ASN A 149 -16.57 5.78 -23.34
CA ASN A 149 -15.54 6.40 -22.51
C ASN A 149 -14.23 6.45 -23.31
N GLY A 150 -13.50 7.58 -23.28
CA GLY A 150 -12.27 7.78 -24.04
C GLY A 150 -11.24 6.68 -23.87
N ASP A 151 -10.97 6.24 -22.64
CA ASP A 151 -9.90 5.27 -22.37
C ASP A 151 -10.30 3.86 -22.80
N THR A 152 -11.52 3.45 -22.49
CA THR A 152 -12.07 2.16 -22.96
C THR A 152 -12.14 2.14 -24.48
N ARG A 153 -12.62 3.22 -25.12
CA ARG A 153 -12.69 3.32 -26.57
C ARG A 153 -11.31 3.18 -27.23
N ARG A 154 -10.29 3.88 -26.71
CA ARG A 154 -8.91 3.79 -27.22
C ARG A 154 -8.34 2.39 -27.07
N GLN A 155 -8.56 1.74 -25.93
CA GLN A 155 -8.12 0.36 -25.69
C GLN A 155 -8.79 -0.62 -26.67
N LEU A 156 -10.12 -0.51 -26.86
CA LEU A 156 -10.85 -1.38 -27.80
C LEU A 156 -10.43 -1.13 -29.25
N LEU A 157 -10.14 0.12 -29.63
CA LEU A 157 -9.61 0.46 -30.94
C LEU A 157 -8.21 -0.15 -31.14
N GLU A 158 -7.32 -0.03 -30.15
CA GLU A 158 -6.00 -0.69 -30.18
C GLU A 158 -6.15 -2.19 -30.42
N TYR A 159 -7.09 -2.86 -29.74
CA TYR A 159 -7.32 -4.29 -29.92
C TYR A 159 -7.84 -4.64 -31.31
N SER A 160 -8.75 -3.84 -31.87
CA SER A 160 -9.24 -4.06 -33.25
C SER A 160 -8.12 -3.99 -34.29
N LEU A 161 -7.12 -3.12 -34.07
CA LEU A 161 -6.02 -2.92 -35.00
C LEU A 161 -4.95 -4.02 -34.87
N ILE A 162 -4.64 -4.43 -33.65
CA ILE A 162 -3.52 -5.34 -33.38
C ILE A 162 -3.90 -6.80 -33.57
N TYR A 163 -5.06 -7.24 -33.07
CA TYR A 163 -5.44 -8.64 -33.10
C TYR A 163 -6.00 -9.08 -34.45
N ARG A 164 -6.43 -8.13 -35.31
CA ARG A 164 -7.02 -8.40 -36.63
C ARG A 164 -8.12 -9.47 -36.60
N ALA A 165 -8.90 -9.48 -35.52
CA ALA A 165 -10.07 -10.33 -35.36
C ALA A 165 -11.27 -9.72 -36.09
N ASP A 166 -12.34 -10.50 -36.30
CA ASP A 166 -13.57 -10.06 -36.96
C ASP A 166 -14.42 -9.08 -36.12
N GLY A 167 -14.02 -8.82 -34.88
CA GLY A 167 -14.63 -7.82 -34.02
C GLY A 167 -14.05 -7.81 -32.61
N VAL A 168 -14.46 -6.80 -31.84
CA VAL A 168 -14.08 -6.65 -30.43
C VAL A 168 -15.31 -6.87 -29.55
N LEU A 169 -15.13 -7.58 -28.43
CA LEU A 169 -16.17 -7.79 -27.43
C LEU A 169 -15.79 -7.06 -26.14
N LEU A 170 -16.75 -6.31 -25.58
CA LEU A 170 -16.68 -5.80 -24.23
C LEU A 170 -17.61 -6.63 -23.35
N VAL A 171 -17.02 -7.38 -22.43
CA VAL A 171 -17.73 -8.28 -21.51
C VAL A 171 -17.98 -7.54 -20.20
N ASP A 172 -19.23 -7.14 -19.98
CA ASP A 172 -19.70 -6.53 -18.74
C ASP A 172 -20.12 -7.64 -17.77
N MET A 173 -19.29 -7.89 -16.76
CA MET A 173 -19.58 -8.91 -15.75
C MET A 173 -20.58 -8.47 -14.69
N ALA A 174 -20.76 -7.16 -14.49
CA ALA A 174 -21.77 -6.64 -13.57
C ALA A 174 -23.16 -6.81 -14.15
N ALA A 175 -23.36 -6.49 -15.43
CA ALA A 175 -24.62 -6.69 -16.13
C ALA A 175 -24.80 -8.08 -16.76
N GLN A 176 -23.76 -8.93 -16.74
CA GLN A 176 -23.71 -10.23 -17.43
C GLN A 176 -24.03 -10.11 -18.93
N LYS A 177 -23.52 -9.06 -19.58
CA LYS A 177 -23.77 -8.75 -20.99
C LYS A 177 -22.47 -8.74 -21.79
N ILE A 178 -22.58 -9.12 -23.07
CA ILE A 178 -21.50 -9.02 -24.04
C ILE A 178 -21.90 -7.99 -25.09
N HIS A 179 -21.14 -6.92 -25.18
CA HIS A 179 -21.31 -5.89 -26.19
C HIS A 179 -20.33 -6.13 -27.33
N ARG A 180 -20.84 -6.29 -28.55
CA ARG A 180 -19.99 -6.26 -29.75
C ARG A 180 -19.71 -4.80 -30.11
N VAL A 181 -18.44 -4.47 -30.26
CA VAL A 181 -17.97 -3.14 -30.62
C VAL A 181 -17.32 -3.21 -31.99
N GLU A 182 -17.79 -2.37 -32.90
CA GLU A 182 -17.31 -2.25 -34.27
C GLU A 182 -16.88 -0.81 -34.50
N PHE A 183 -15.84 -0.64 -35.32
CA PHE A 183 -15.29 0.67 -35.67
C PHE A 183 -15.42 0.85 -37.18
N GLU A 184 -16.15 1.87 -37.58
CA GLU A 184 -16.29 2.31 -38.97
C GLU A 184 -15.62 3.67 -39.12
N PHE A 185 -14.94 3.87 -40.25
CA PHE A 185 -14.21 5.11 -40.55
C PHE A 185 -14.81 5.74 -41.80
N SER A 186 -15.49 6.88 -41.64
CA SER A 186 -15.87 7.73 -42.76
C SER A 186 -14.67 8.60 -43.15
N GLN A 187 -14.42 8.72 -44.46
CA GLN A 187 -13.42 9.63 -45.01
C GLN A 187 -13.94 11.07 -45.08
#